data_AF-A0A1A7WE12-F1
#
_entry.id   AF-A0A1A7WE12-F1
#
_cell.length_a   1.000
_cell.length_b   1.000
_cell.length_c   1.000
_cell.angle_alpha   90.00
_cell.angle_beta   90.00
_cell.angle_gamma   90.00
#
_symmetry.space_group_name_H-M   'P 1'
#
loop_
_entity.id
_entity.type
_entity.pdbx_description
1 polymer ?
#
loop_
_entity_poly.entity_id
_entity_poly.type
_entity_poly.pdbx_seq_one_letter_code
_entity_poly.pdbx_strand_id
1 'polypeptide(L)'
;FGKIVNRGCRETAFVFAITSAGVTHAVARSCSEGAIESCTCDYRRRGPGGPDWHWGGCSDNVDFGRMFSREFVDSNERGRDLRYLTNLHNNEAGRMTVSSEMRQECKCHGMSGSCTVRTCWMRLPNFRTVGDFLKERFD
;
A
#
# COMPACT_ATOMS: atom_id res chain seq x y z
N PHE A 1 9.32 -2.08 -15.11
CA PHE A 1 10.68 -2.01 -14.52
C PHE A 1 11.71 -3.02 -15.04
N GLY A 2 11.39 -4.17 -15.65
CA GLY A 2 12.36 -4.94 -16.45
C GLY A 2 13.28 -5.81 -15.59
N LYS A 3 14.35 -6.40 -16.18
CA LYS A 3 15.27 -7.28 -15.43
C LYS A 3 16.08 -6.49 -14.39
N ILE A 4 15.51 -6.28 -13.20
CA ILE A 4 16.15 -5.59 -12.06
C ILE A 4 17.41 -6.35 -11.60
N VAL A 5 17.40 -7.68 -11.72
CA VAL A 5 18.51 -8.55 -11.32
C VAL A 5 18.73 -9.61 -12.40
N ASN A 6 19.95 -10.12 -12.59
CA ASN A 6 20.26 -11.11 -13.65
C ASN A 6 20.10 -12.56 -13.21
N ARG A 7 20.10 -12.86 -11.90
CA ARG A 7 19.94 -14.21 -11.36
C ARG A 7 18.58 -14.36 -10.68
N GLY A 8 17.94 -15.52 -10.80
CA GLY A 8 16.77 -15.85 -9.99
C GLY A 8 17.22 -16.47 -8.67
N CYS A 9 17.08 -15.74 -7.57
CA CYS A 9 17.38 -16.19 -6.22
C CYS A 9 16.37 -15.62 -5.22
N ARG A 10 16.40 -16.08 -3.96
CA ARG A 10 15.47 -15.62 -2.92
C ARG A 10 15.55 -14.11 -2.71
N GLU A 11 16.76 -13.54 -2.78
CA GLU A 11 17.01 -12.12 -2.60
C GLU A 11 16.38 -11.32 -3.74
N THR A 12 16.39 -11.88 -4.95
CA THR A 12 15.69 -11.28 -6.10
C THR A 12 14.20 -11.23 -5.84
N ALA A 13 13.60 -12.29 -5.28
CA ALA A 13 12.18 -12.30 -4.94
C ALA A 13 11.82 -11.16 -3.96
N PHE A 14 12.63 -10.97 -2.93
CA PHE A 14 12.47 -9.86 -1.99
C PHE A 14 12.60 -8.50 -2.68
N VAL A 15 13.58 -8.31 -3.57
CA VAL A 15 13.77 -7.05 -4.33
C VAL A 15 12.55 -6.71 -5.17
N PHE A 16 11.96 -7.67 -5.89
CA PHE A 16 10.74 -7.43 -6.67
C PHE A 16 9.56 -7.06 -5.76
N ALA A 17 9.35 -7.80 -4.66
CA ALA A 17 8.30 -7.52 -3.69
C ALA A 17 8.42 -6.13 -3.05
N ILE A 18 9.59 -5.80 -2.48
CA ILE A 18 9.77 -4.50 -1.78
C ILE A 18 9.71 -3.32 -2.75
N THR A 19 10.19 -3.47 -3.98
CA THR A 19 10.12 -2.41 -5.00
C THR A 19 8.67 -2.14 -5.40
N SER A 20 7.90 -3.20 -5.67
CA SER A 20 6.49 -3.10 -6.03
C SER A 20 5.64 -2.54 -4.87
N ALA A 21 5.95 -2.95 -3.64
CA ALA A 21 5.37 -2.40 -2.42
C ALA A 21 5.69 -0.91 -2.25
N GLY A 22 6.95 -0.52 -2.48
CA GLY A 22 7.39 0.88 -2.38
C GLY A 22 6.66 1.80 -3.34
N VAL A 23 6.50 1.41 -4.60
CA VAL A 23 5.71 2.17 -5.59
C VAL A 23 4.26 2.29 -5.14
N THR A 24 3.66 1.19 -4.68
CA THR A 24 2.27 1.18 -4.19
C THR A 24 2.07 2.14 -3.02
N HIS A 25 2.96 2.07 -2.03
CA HIS A 25 2.91 2.87 -0.81
C HIS A 25 3.11 4.36 -1.10
N ALA A 26 4.16 4.70 -1.86
CA ALA A 26 4.49 6.08 -2.19
C ALA A 26 3.37 6.75 -2.99
N VAL A 27 2.86 6.10 -4.04
CA VAL A 27 1.81 6.68 -4.90
C VAL A 27 0.51 6.85 -4.12
N ALA A 28 0.07 5.82 -3.39
CA ALA A 28 -1.15 5.89 -2.60
C ALA A 28 -1.09 7.02 -1.55
N ARG A 29 0.07 7.22 -0.92
CA ARG A 29 0.27 8.30 0.05
C ARG A 29 0.33 9.67 -0.60
N SER A 30 1.00 9.81 -1.75
CA SER A 30 1.02 11.06 -2.52
C SER A 30 -0.36 11.48 -3.02
N CYS A 31 -1.24 10.53 -3.34
CA CYS A 31 -2.65 10.81 -3.64
C CYS A 31 -3.38 11.44 -2.46
N SER A 32 -3.16 10.93 -1.25
CA SER A 32 -3.77 11.46 -0.02
C SER A 32 -3.25 12.82 0.39
N GLU A 33 -1.97 13.07 0.11
CA GLU A 33 -1.31 14.36 0.35
C GLU A 33 -1.68 15.41 -0.71
N GLY A 34 -2.43 15.02 -1.75
CA GLY A 34 -2.85 15.91 -2.84
C GLY A 34 -1.72 16.31 -3.79
N ALA A 35 -0.60 15.57 -3.78
CA ALA A 35 0.57 15.85 -4.61
C ALA A 35 0.41 15.39 -6.07
N ILE A 36 -0.59 14.55 -6.36
CA ILE A 36 -0.86 14.01 -7.69
C ILE A 36 -2.30 14.38 -8.06
N GLU A 37 -2.48 15.14 -9.15
CA GLU A 37 -3.80 15.64 -9.57
C GLU A 37 -4.74 14.53 -10.08
N SER A 38 -4.18 13.44 -10.62
CA SER A 38 -4.95 12.36 -11.23
C SER A 38 -5.55 11.38 -10.21
N CYS A 39 -5.35 11.58 -8.92
CA CYS A 39 -5.92 10.75 -7.87
C CYS A 39 -6.30 11.55 -6.62
N THR A 40 -7.09 10.94 -5.76
CA THR A 40 -7.56 11.53 -4.50
C THR A 40 -7.44 10.53 -3.37
N CYS A 41 -7.79 10.94 -2.16
CA CYS A 41 -8.09 10.04 -1.05
C CYS A 41 -9.13 8.97 -1.45
N ASP A 42 -9.15 7.86 -0.73
CA ASP A 42 -10.25 6.90 -0.78
C ASP A 42 -11.45 7.40 0.05
N TYR A 43 -12.59 7.56 -0.61
CA TYR A 43 -13.83 8.05 -0.02
C TYR A 43 -14.95 7.01 0.02
N ARG A 44 -14.66 5.73 -0.27
CA ARG A 44 -15.67 4.65 -0.22
C ARG A 44 -16.24 4.43 1.19
N ARG A 45 -15.49 4.81 2.24
CA ARG A 45 -15.91 4.74 3.64
C ARG A 45 -16.16 6.15 4.16
N ARG A 46 -17.43 6.50 4.38
CA ARG A 46 -17.87 7.78 4.96
C ARG A 46 -19.10 7.58 5.84
N GLY A 47 -19.29 8.45 6.81
CA GLY A 47 -20.46 8.43 7.68
C GLY A 47 -20.26 7.57 8.93
N PRO A 48 -21.34 7.15 9.62
CA PRO A 48 -21.26 6.44 10.89
C PRO A 48 -20.42 5.15 10.79
N GLY A 49 -19.42 5.02 11.66
CA GLY A 49 -18.60 3.80 11.80
C GLY A 49 -18.99 2.98 13.04
N GLY A 50 -19.54 3.65 14.05
CA GLY A 50 -20.07 3.07 15.28
C GLY A 50 -20.77 4.13 16.14
N PRO A 51 -21.13 3.80 17.39
CA PRO A 51 -21.86 4.72 18.28
C PRO A 51 -21.07 5.99 18.64
N ASP A 52 -19.76 5.88 18.80
CA ASP A 52 -18.83 6.92 19.29
C ASP A 52 -17.85 7.41 18.21
N TRP A 53 -17.96 6.92 16.97
CA TRP A 53 -17.03 7.27 15.91
C TRP A 53 -17.62 7.20 14.49
N HIS A 54 -17.02 7.98 13.60
CA HIS A 54 -17.42 8.04 12.20
C HIS A 54 -16.22 7.95 11.25
N TRP A 55 -16.47 7.42 10.06
CA TRP A 55 -15.56 7.48 8.93
C TRP A 55 -15.51 8.90 8.39
N GLY A 56 -14.30 9.45 8.28
CA GLY A 56 -14.07 10.79 7.76
C GLY A 56 -12.61 10.97 7.38
N GLY A 57 -12.17 12.23 7.23
CA GLY A 57 -10.79 12.53 6.85
C GLY A 57 -10.41 12.05 5.44
N CYS A 58 -9.14 11.71 5.26
CA CYS A 58 -8.57 11.27 4.00
C CYS A 58 -7.97 9.87 4.21
N SER A 59 -8.65 8.84 3.69
CA SER A 59 -8.09 7.49 3.70
C SER A 59 -7.08 7.33 2.56
N ASP A 60 -5.97 6.63 2.84
CA ASP A 60 -4.96 6.36 1.82
C ASP A 60 -5.51 5.50 0.68
N ASN A 61 -5.33 5.96 -0.56
CA ASN A 61 -5.89 5.29 -1.73
C ASN A 61 -4.99 4.16 -2.24
N VAL A 62 -4.91 3.08 -1.43
CA VAL A 62 -4.03 1.94 -1.72
C VAL A 62 -4.40 1.23 -3.01
N ASP A 63 -5.68 1.22 -3.39
CA ASP A 63 -6.14 0.56 -4.60
C ASP A 63 -5.63 1.27 -5.86
N PHE A 64 -5.63 2.61 -5.85
CA PHE A 64 -5.00 3.39 -6.90
C PHE A 64 -3.49 3.13 -6.94
N GLY A 65 -2.80 3.16 -5.80
CA GLY A 65 -1.38 2.86 -5.72
C GLY A 65 -1.03 1.46 -6.24
N ARG A 66 -1.84 0.45 -5.93
CA ARG A 66 -1.65 -0.93 -6.38
C ARG A 66 -1.88 -1.07 -7.88
N MET A 67 -2.93 -0.45 -8.42
CA MET A 67 -3.20 -0.40 -9.85
C MET A 67 -2.06 0.27 -10.61
N PHE A 68 -1.62 1.45 -10.16
CA PHE A 68 -0.49 2.15 -10.76
C PHE A 68 0.80 1.33 -10.69
N SER A 69 1.11 0.73 -9.53
CA SER A 69 2.29 -0.13 -9.36
C SER A 69 2.24 -1.33 -10.30
N ARG A 70 1.06 -1.90 -10.54
CA ARG A 70 0.87 -2.98 -11.51
C ARG A 70 1.20 -2.55 -12.92
N GLU A 71 0.60 -1.45 -13.38
CA GLU A 71 0.86 -0.93 -14.72
C GLU A 71 2.33 -0.52 -14.90
N PHE A 72 2.93 0.14 -13.91
CA PHE A 72 4.28 0.68 -14.02
C PHE A 72 5.38 -0.35 -13.80
N VAL A 73 5.30 -1.15 -12.74
CA VAL A 73 6.33 -2.15 -12.39
C VAL A 73 6.29 -3.33 -13.36
N ASP A 74 5.10 -3.83 -13.68
CA ASP A 74 4.97 -5.04 -14.52
C ASP A 74 5.09 -4.74 -16.02
N SER A 75 4.94 -3.48 -16.47
CA SER A 75 5.01 -3.07 -17.90
C SER A 75 6.18 -3.65 -18.70
N ASN A 76 7.30 -3.88 -18.04
CA ASN A 76 8.54 -4.30 -18.65
C ASN A 76 8.98 -5.70 -18.21
N GLU A 77 8.19 -6.38 -17.36
CA GLU A 77 8.29 -7.83 -17.22
C GLU A 77 7.76 -8.44 -18.51
N ARG A 78 8.65 -9.01 -19.31
CA ARG A 78 8.30 -9.63 -20.60
C ARG A 78 8.90 -11.02 -20.64
N GLY A 79 8.07 -12.00 -20.98
CA GLY A 79 8.50 -13.39 -21.07
C GLY A 79 7.33 -14.34 -20.96
N ARG A 80 7.64 -15.63 -21.06
CA ARG A 80 6.72 -16.74 -20.77
C ARG A 80 7.42 -17.80 -19.92
N ASP A 81 8.60 -17.50 -19.41
CA ASP A 81 9.40 -18.40 -18.58
C ASP A 81 8.92 -18.37 -17.13
N LEU A 82 9.28 -19.41 -16.37
CA LEU A 82 8.93 -19.50 -14.95
C LEU A 82 9.41 -18.28 -14.17
N ARG A 83 10.57 -17.73 -14.57
CA ARG A 83 11.12 -16.53 -13.96
C ARG A 83 10.21 -15.31 -14.11
N TYR A 84 9.68 -15.07 -15.30
CA TYR A 84 8.71 -14.01 -15.53
C TYR A 84 7.48 -14.17 -14.61
N LEU A 85 6.93 -15.38 -14.50
CA LEU A 85 5.79 -15.65 -13.62
C LEU A 85 6.13 -15.44 -12.14
N THR A 86 7.33 -15.87 -11.71
CA THR A 86 7.83 -15.64 -10.36
C THR A 86 8.00 -14.15 -10.06
N ASN A 87 8.54 -13.37 -11.00
CA ASN A 87 8.67 -11.92 -10.83
C ASN A 87 7.31 -11.24 -10.64
N LEU A 88 6.32 -11.56 -11.49
CA LEU A 88 4.96 -11.04 -11.34
C LEU A 88 4.31 -11.44 -10.02
N HIS A 89 4.50 -12.70 -9.60
CA HIS A 89 4.03 -13.18 -8.31
C HIS A 89 4.64 -12.39 -7.14
N ASN A 90 5.96 -12.18 -7.15
CA ASN A 90 6.66 -11.44 -6.11
C ASN A 90 6.24 -9.96 -6.09
N ASN A 91 6.09 -9.34 -7.27
CA ASN A 91 5.55 -7.98 -7.37
C ASN A 91 4.18 -7.89 -6.71
N GLU A 92 3.28 -8.83 -7.02
CA GLU A 92 1.93 -8.83 -6.46
C GLU A 92 1.93 -9.10 -4.95
N ALA A 93 2.80 -10.00 -4.47
CA ALA A 93 2.99 -10.22 -3.04
C ALA A 93 3.35 -8.92 -2.31
N GLY A 94 4.27 -8.13 -2.88
CA GLY A 94 4.62 -6.81 -2.38
C GLY A 94 3.43 -5.84 -2.30
N ARG A 95 2.63 -5.73 -3.37
CA ARG A 95 1.45 -4.84 -3.38
C ARG A 95 0.41 -5.27 -2.36
N MET A 96 0.16 -6.58 -2.29
CA MET A 96 -0.82 -7.15 -1.37
C MET A 96 -0.44 -6.92 0.09
N THR A 97 0.84 -7.02 0.45
CA THR A 97 1.30 -6.68 1.81
C THR A 97 0.98 -5.23 2.18
N VAL A 98 1.15 -4.29 1.26
CA VAL A 98 0.81 -2.88 1.54
C VAL A 98 -0.69 -2.70 1.78
N SER A 99 -1.52 -3.36 0.97
CA SER A 99 -2.98 -3.34 1.14
C SER A 99 -3.44 -4.03 2.43
N SER A 100 -2.84 -5.16 2.80
CA SER A 100 -3.24 -5.92 3.99
C SER A 100 -2.82 -5.24 5.30
N GLU A 101 -1.71 -4.51 5.28
CA GLU A 101 -1.20 -3.82 6.47
C GLU A 101 -1.81 -2.44 6.72
N MET A 102 -2.81 -2.03 5.93
CA MET A 102 -3.56 -0.79 6.21
C MET A 102 -4.23 -0.84 7.58
N ARG A 103 -4.21 0.28 8.30
CA ARG A 103 -4.76 0.38 9.65
C ARG A 103 -5.77 1.51 9.75
N GLN A 104 -6.76 1.31 10.60
CA GLN A 104 -7.67 2.38 10.98
C GLN A 104 -6.97 3.29 11.98
N GLU A 105 -6.74 4.54 11.59
CA GLU A 105 -6.30 5.60 12.50
C GLU A 105 -7.48 6.50 12.86
N CYS A 106 -7.46 7.05 14.06
CA CYS A 106 -8.53 7.90 14.57
C CYS A 106 -7.99 9.17 15.23
N LYS A 107 -8.72 10.28 15.07
CA LYS A 107 -8.51 11.53 15.80
C LYS A 107 -9.67 11.79 16.73
N CYS A 108 -9.36 12.13 17.98
CA CYS A 108 -10.33 12.43 19.01
C CYS A 108 -10.72 13.91 18.99
N HIS A 109 -12.00 14.19 19.19
CA HIS A 109 -12.59 15.54 19.08
C HIS A 109 -13.45 15.94 20.29
N GLY A 110 -13.47 15.15 21.36
CA GLY A 110 -14.23 15.46 22.57
C GLY A 110 -13.64 16.64 23.35
N MET A 111 -14.42 17.17 24.30
CA MET A 111 -14.01 18.27 25.18
C MET A 111 -12.65 17.96 25.82
N SER A 112 -11.75 18.93 25.83
CA SER A 112 -10.38 18.81 26.34
C SER A 112 -9.56 17.67 25.71
N GLY A 113 -9.86 17.28 24.47
CA GLY A 113 -9.16 16.21 23.76
C GLY A 113 -9.63 14.79 24.10
N SER A 114 -10.75 14.64 24.83
CA SER A 114 -11.35 13.34 25.10
C SER A 114 -11.77 12.61 23.82
N CYS A 115 -11.79 11.28 23.85
CA CYS A 115 -12.18 10.44 22.71
C CYS A 115 -13.67 10.06 22.72
N THR A 116 -14.53 10.88 23.34
CA THR A 116 -15.99 10.64 23.38
C THR A 116 -16.64 10.69 22.00
N VAL A 117 -16.06 11.47 21.09
CA VAL A 117 -16.33 11.43 19.65
C VAL A 117 -15.00 11.40 18.92
N ARG A 118 -14.86 10.51 17.94
CA ARG A 118 -13.66 10.43 17.10
C ARG A 118 -13.98 10.22 15.63
N THR A 119 -13.08 10.70 14.78
CA THR A 119 -13.13 10.53 13.33
C THR A 119 -12.02 9.58 12.93
N CYS A 120 -12.31 8.56 12.12
CA CYS A 120 -11.31 7.58 11.70
C CYS A 120 -11.20 7.48 10.18
N TRP A 121 -10.03 7.09 9.70
CA TRP A 121 -9.70 6.84 8.29
C TRP A 121 -8.73 5.66 8.17
N MET A 122 -8.65 5.06 6.99
CA MET A 122 -7.65 4.03 6.71
C MET A 122 -6.33 4.71 6.33
N ARG A 123 -5.24 4.33 6.98
CA ARG A 123 -3.89 4.83 6.69
C ARG A 123 -2.94 3.68 6.39
N LEU A 124 -2.00 3.94 5.50
CA LEU A 124 -0.86 3.07 5.29
C LEU A 124 0.04 3.06 6.54
N PRO A 125 0.61 1.90 6.89
CA PRO A 125 1.58 1.81 7.97
C PRO A 125 2.88 2.55 7.60
N ASN A 126 3.79 2.68 8.56
CA ASN A 126 5.17 3.05 8.23
C ASN A 126 5.74 2.00 7.27
N PHE A 127 6.46 2.43 6.22
CA PHE A 127 7.01 1.51 5.23
C PHE A 127 7.99 0.49 5.83
N ARG A 128 8.61 0.80 6.97
CA ARG A 128 9.41 -0.17 7.74
C ARG A 128 8.60 -1.42 8.11
N THR A 129 7.36 -1.28 8.55
CA THR A 129 6.49 -2.41 8.88
C THR A 129 6.22 -3.31 7.68
N VAL A 130 6.05 -2.72 6.49
CA VAL A 130 5.93 -3.48 5.23
C VAL A 130 7.23 -4.23 4.93
N GLY A 131 8.38 -3.57 5.10
CA GLY A 131 9.70 -4.18 4.94
C GLY A 131 9.93 -5.35 5.90
N ASP A 132 9.57 -5.19 7.16
CA ASP A 132 9.70 -6.23 8.19
C ASP A 132 8.83 -7.45 7.85
N PHE A 133 7.58 -7.24 7.43
CA PHE A 133 6.70 -8.33 7.00
C PHE A 133 7.24 -9.07 5.78
N LEU A 134 7.73 -8.34 4.76
CA LEU A 134 8.33 -8.96 3.57
C LEU A 134 9.63 -9.68 3.90
N LYS A 135 10.38 -9.20 4.90
CA LYS A 135 11.62 -9.83 5.35
C LYS A 135 11.33 -11.15 6.07
N GLU A 136 10.31 -11.20 6.91
CA GLU A 136 9.85 -12.43 7.56
C GLU A 136 9.39 -13.47 6.53
N ARG A 137 8.77 -13.05 5.43
CA ARG A 137 8.39 -13.96 4.32
C ARG A 137 9.56 -14.43 3.46
N PHE A 138 10.68 -13.71 3.50
CA PHE A 138 11.89 -14.05 2.77
C PHE A 138 12.74 -15.11 3.52
N ASP A 139 12.75 -15.04 4.85
CA ASP A 139 13.50 -15.95 5.73
C ASP A 139 12.94 -17.38 5.72
#